data_AF-A0A7S4J3Q4-F1
#
_entry.id   AF-A0A7S4J3Q4-F1
#
_cell.length_a   1.000
_cell.length_b   1.000
_cell.length_c   1.000
_cell.angle_alpha   90.00
_cell.angle_beta   90.00
_cell.angle_gamma   90.00
#
_symmetry.space_group_name_H-M   'P 1'
#
loop_
_entity.id
_entity.type
_entity.pdbx_description
1 polymer ?
#
loop_
_entity_poly.entity_id
_entity_poly.type
_entity_poly.pdbx_seq_one_letter_code
_entity_poly.pdbx_strand_id
1 'polypeptide(L)'
;RQNNLAFVLLNRYVDLVEAIEDGDICMAEDVEDFVDNKCAIPTDIELPKQQYISSDDEREEVRDWVLSMALESDLERGLPGAHRARGTIYAGLYEPPDNEQTCIVTGFPIPPRDLMKVDSFQANGNDWNMLVSKTKGCPWTGKPSNPAW
;
A
#
# COMPACT_ATOMS: atom_id res chain seq x y z
N ARG A 1 -2.66 -14.14 -7.07
CA ARG A 1 -1.52 -13.34 -7.57
C ARG A 1 -1.95 -11.88 -7.54
N GLN A 2 -1.06 -10.95 -7.19
CA GLN A 2 -1.38 -9.52 -7.03
C GLN A 2 -0.86 -8.72 -8.23
N ASN A 3 -1.02 -9.27 -9.44
CA ASN A 3 -0.44 -8.71 -10.67
C ASN A 3 -1.02 -7.33 -10.99
N ASN A 4 -2.32 -7.10 -10.74
CA ASN A 4 -2.94 -5.77 -10.89
C ASN A 4 -2.22 -4.73 -10.02
N LEU A 5 -2.11 -4.97 -8.70
CA LEU A 5 -1.41 -4.03 -7.81
C LEU A 5 0.05 -3.77 -8.25
N ALA A 6 0.78 -4.83 -8.60
CA ALA A 6 2.15 -4.70 -9.08
C ALA A 6 2.22 -3.88 -10.36
N PHE A 7 1.33 -4.10 -11.32
CA PHE A 7 1.27 -3.35 -12.56
C PHE A 7 1.02 -1.86 -12.32
N VAL A 8 -0.01 -1.50 -11.54
CA VAL A 8 -0.33 -0.09 -11.27
C VAL A 8 0.85 0.64 -10.60
N LEU A 9 1.49 0.02 -9.61
CA LEU A 9 2.62 0.63 -8.90
C LEU A 9 3.89 0.71 -9.76
N LEU A 10 4.16 -0.31 -10.57
CA LEU A 10 5.35 -0.33 -11.42
C LEU A 10 5.18 0.54 -12.66
N ASN A 11 3.97 0.68 -13.20
CA ASN A 11 3.68 1.65 -14.25
C ASN A 11 3.98 3.06 -13.76
N ARG A 12 3.44 3.42 -12.58
CA ARG A 12 3.74 4.72 -11.95
C ARG A 12 5.23 4.92 -11.66
N TYR A 13 5.94 3.86 -11.32
CA TYR A 13 7.39 3.93 -11.16
C TYR A 13 8.10 4.25 -12.48
N VAL A 14 7.71 3.62 -13.60
CA VAL A 14 8.27 3.91 -14.93
C VAL A 14 8.04 5.39 -15.29
N ASP A 15 6.83 5.90 -15.08
CA ASP A 15 6.48 7.32 -15.32
C ASP A 15 7.39 8.27 -14.52
N LEU A 16 7.68 7.92 -13.25
CA LEU A 16 8.59 8.70 -12.40
C LEU A 16 10.04 8.61 -12.86
N VAL A 17 10.48 7.45 -13.36
CA VAL A 17 11.84 7.28 -13.90
C VAL A 17 12.02 8.21 -15.10
N GLU A 18 11.08 8.23 -16.03
CA GLU A 18 11.10 9.10 -17.21
C GLU A 18 11.05 10.58 -16.83
N ALA A 19 10.14 10.95 -15.91
CA ALA A 19 10.04 12.32 -15.41
C ALA A 19 11.33 12.81 -14.71
N ILE A 20 12.06 11.95 -13.99
CA ILE A 20 13.36 12.30 -13.38
C ILE A 20 14.45 12.46 -14.45
N GLU A 21 14.47 11.63 -15.49
CA GLU A 21 15.45 11.68 -16.58
C GLU A 21 15.28 12.97 -17.42
N ASP A 22 14.04 13.37 -17.68
CA ASP A 22 13.70 14.59 -18.42
C ASP A 22 13.69 15.86 -17.54
N GLY A 23 13.56 15.68 -16.22
CA GLY A 23 13.46 16.78 -15.25
C GLY A 23 12.11 17.50 -15.28
N ASP A 24 11.05 16.85 -15.77
CA ASP A 24 9.70 17.41 -15.88
C ASP A 24 8.64 16.47 -15.28
N ILE A 25 8.04 16.88 -14.16
CA ILE A 25 7.02 16.09 -13.46
C ILE A 25 5.73 15.98 -14.26
N CYS A 26 5.50 16.88 -15.22
CA CYS A 26 4.32 16.84 -16.08
C CYS A 26 4.30 15.61 -17.00
N MET A 27 5.46 14.96 -17.20
CA MET A 27 5.56 13.71 -17.96
C MET A 27 5.11 12.49 -17.15
N ALA A 28 4.96 12.61 -15.83
CA ALA A 28 4.51 11.49 -15.02
C ALA A 28 2.98 11.31 -15.19
N GLU A 29 2.58 10.55 -16.22
CA GLU A 29 1.18 10.23 -16.54
C GLU A 29 0.51 9.43 -15.39
N ASP A 30 -0.83 9.27 -15.42
CA ASP A 30 -1.61 8.46 -14.47
C ASP A 30 -1.71 8.94 -13.00
N VAL A 31 -1.76 10.25 -12.76
CA VAL A 31 -2.08 10.78 -11.41
C VAL A 31 -3.56 10.64 -11.04
N GLU A 32 -4.46 10.67 -12.03
CA GLU A 32 -5.92 10.71 -11.83
C GLU A 32 -6.43 9.49 -11.05
N ASP A 33 -5.94 8.29 -11.37
CA ASP A 33 -6.35 7.05 -10.70
C ASP A 33 -6.00 7.05 -9.19
N PHE A 34 -4.90 7.69 -8.80
CA PHE A 34 -4.52 7.80 -7.38
C PHE A 34 -5.32 8.90 -6.67
N VAL A 35 -5.58 10.02 -7.35
CA VAL A 35 -6.33 11.16 -6.79
C VAL A 35 -7.81 10.83 -6.61
N ASP A 36 -8.46 10.29 -7.64
CA ASP A 36 -9.90 10.00 -7.64
C ASP A 36 -10.28 8.94 -6.62
N ASN A 37 -9.38 7.97 -6.39
CA ASN A 37 -9.62 6.92 -5.41
C ASN A 37 -9.29 7.34 -3.97
N LYS A 38 -8.82 8.58 -3.72
CA LYS A 38 -8.28 9.03 -2.41
C LYS A 38 -7.15 8.14 -1.89
N CYS A 39 -6.27 7.73 -2.80
CA CYS A 39 -5.09 6.98 -2.43
C CYS A 39 -4.16 7.86 -1.57
N ALA A 40 -3.58 7.27 -0.53
CA ALA A 40 -2.61 7.91 0.35
C ALA A 40 -1.21 8.07 -0.28
N ILE A 41 -1.03 7.62 -1.53
CA ILE A 41 0.22 7.79 -2.27
C ILE A 41 0.34 9.27 -2.68
N PRO A 42 1.42 9.97 -2.29
CA PRO A 42 1.62 11.36 -2.67
C PRO A 42 1.77 11.52 -4.17
N THR A 43 1.00 12.44 -4.75
CA THR A 43 1.04 12.75 -6.19
C THR A 43 1.64 14.13 -6.48
N ASP A 44 1.53 15.06 -5.52
CA ASP A 44 2.17 16.39 -5.56
C ASP A 44 3.54 16.30 -4.85
N ILE A 45 4.56 15.85 -5.59
CA ILE A 45 5.92 15.66 -5.10
C ILE A 45 6.93 16.46 -5.94
N GLU A 46 7.96 16.99 -5.29
CA GLU A 46 9.12 17.53 -6.00
C GLU A 46 9.96 16.38 -6.57
N LEU A 47 10.37 16.52 -7.84
CA LEU A 47 11.21 15.51 -8.48
C LEU A 47 12.59 15.40 -7.80
N PRO A 48 13.04 14.17 -7.49
CA PRO A 48 14.42 13.93 -7.10
C PRO A 48 15.40 14.32 -8.22
N LYS A 49 16.62 14.71 -7.85
CA LYS A 49 17.69 15.05 -8.81
C LYS A 49 18.35 13.84 -9.48
N GLN A 50 18.12 12.65 -8.93
CA GLN A 50 18.75 11.41 -9.38
C GLN A 50 17.84 10.23 -9.04
N GLN A 51 17.97 9.17 -9.83
CA GLN A 51 17.27 7.91 -9.59
C GLN A 51 17.73 7.28 -8.27
N TYR A 52 16.80 6.65 -7.55
CA TYR A 52 17.13 5.85 -6.37
C TYR A 52 17.85 4.55 -6.77
N ILE A 53 17.33 3.87 -7.80
CA ILE A 53 17.96 2.69 -8.40
C ILE A 53 18.96 3.17 -9.46
N SER A 54 20.25 3.09 -9.14
CA SER A 54 21.32 3.57 -10.03
C SER A 54 21.60 2.66 -11.23
N SER A 55 21.20 1.38 -11.17
CA SER A 55 21.41 0.41 -12.25
C SER A 55 20.38 0.62 -13.36
N ASP A 56 20.82 0.99 -14.56
CA ASP A 56 19.94 1.14 -15.72
C ASP A 56 19.29 -0.19 -16.12
N ASP A 57 20.05 -1.29 -16.05
CA ASP A 57 19.57 -2.64 -16.35
C ASP A 57 18.39 -3.06 -15.45
N GLU A 58 18.42 -2.68 -14.17
CA GLU A 58 17.31 -2.98 -13.24
C GLU A 58 16.07 -2.12 -13.54
N ARG A 59 16.25 -0.86 -13.98
CA ARG A 59 15.12 -0.02 -14.39
C ARG A 59 14.51 -0.55 -15.70
N GLU A 60 15.34 -1.02 -16.62
CA GLU A 60 14.90 -1.62 -17.87
C GLU A 60 14.14 -2.94 -17.65
N GLU A 61 14.57 -3.78 -16.70
CA GLU A 61 13.83 -5.00 -16.34
C GLU A 61 12.39 -4.67 -15.88
N VAL A 62 12.21 -3.59 -15.12
CA VAL A 62 10.88 -3.13 -14.70
C VAL A 62 10.07 -2.62 -15.91
N ARG A 63 10.68 -1.85 -16.81
CA ARG A 63 10.02 -1.37 -18.05
C ARG A 63 9.54 -2.55 -18.90
N ASP A 64 10.41 -3.52 -19.16
CA ASP A 64 10.08 -4.74 -19.91
C ASP A 64 8.95 -5.53 -19.26
N TRP A 65 8.96 -5.65 -17.93
CA TRP A 65 7.89 -6.33 -17.20
C TRP A 65 6.55 -5.59 -17.32
N VAL A 66 6.53 -4.26 -17.15
CA VAL A 66 5.32 -3.44 -17.31
C VAL A 66 4.78 -3.55 -18.74
N LEU A 67 5.64 -3.46 -19.74
CA LEU A 67 5.26 -3.64 -21.16
C LEU A 67 4.66 -5.02 -21.41
N SER A 68 5.27 -6.08 -20.87
CA SER A 68 4.74 -7.45 -20.97
C SER A 68 3.35 -7.56 -20.34
N MET A 69 3.14 -6.96 -19.17
CA MET A 69 1.85 -7.01 -18.47
C MET A 69 0.78 -6.16 -19.15
N ALA A 70 1.15 -5.03 -19.77
CA ALA A 70 0.22 -4.16 -20.46
C ALA A 70 -0.52 -4.88 -21.61
N LEU A 71 0.11 -5.90 -22.20
CA LEU A 71 -0.43 -6.74 -23.27
C LEU A 71 -1.43 -7.81 -22.77
N GLU A 72 -1.49 -8.08 -21.47
CA GLU A 72 -2.45 -9.04 -20.91
C GLU A 72 -3.88 -8.48 -20.94
N SER A 73 -4.83 -9.32 -21.35
CA SER A 73 -6.22 -8.91 -21.57
C SER A 73 -7.11 -8.97 -20.33
N ASP A 74 -6.70 -9.69 -19.29
CA ASP A 74 -7.41 -9.87 -18.01
C ASP A 74 -6.89 -8.96 -16.89
N LEU A 75 -5.94 -8.08 -17.20
CA LEU A 75 -5.39 -7.13 -16.23
C LEU A 75 -6.34 -5.95 -16.03
N GLU A 76 -6.94 -5.87 -14.85
CA GLU A 76 -7.56 -4.64 -14.36
C GLU A 76 -6.45 -3.59 -14.18
N ARG A 77 -6.51 -2.46 -14.89
CA ARG A 77 -5.45 -1.44 -14.94
C ARG A 77 -5.66 -0.29 -13.95
N GLY A 78 -6.23 -0.57 -12.78
CA GLY A 78 -6.61 0.48 -11.84
C GLY A 78 -6.83 -0.04 -10.43
N LEU A 79 -6.77 0.90 -9.46
CA LEU A 79 -6.95 0.58 -8.06
C LEU A 79 -8.44 0.38 -7.72
N PRO A 80 -8.78 -0.61 -6.87
CA PRO A 80 -10.15 -0.74 -6.40
C PRO A 80 -10.45 0.40 -5.43
N GLY A 81 -11.48 1.20 -5.68
CA GLY A 81 -11.87 2.26 -4.76
C GLY A 81 -12.03 1.81 -3.30
N ALA A 82 -11.79 2.73 -2.36
CA ALA A 82 -11.57 2.46 -0.93
C ALA A 82 -12.56 1.48 -0.27
N HIS A 83 -13.85 1.51 -0.64
CA HIS A 83 -14.84 0.58 -0.10
C HIS A 83 -14.55 -0.89 -0.48
N ARG A 84 -14.17 -1.14 -1.74
CA ARG A 84 -13.83 -2.48 -2.26
C ARG A 84 -12.47 -2.96 -1.77
N ALA A 85 -11.59 -2.03 -1.41
CA ALA A 85 -10.27 -2.36 -0.86
C ALA A 85 -10.33 -2.93 0.57
N ARG A 86 -11.40 -2.64 1.34
CA ARG A 86 -11.55 -3.11 2.72
C ARG A 86 -11.46 -4.64 2.82
N GLY A 87 -10.63 -5.13 3.74
CA GLY A 87 -10.41 -6.57 3.95
C GLY A 87 -9.50 -7.24 2.91
N THR A 88 -8.88 -6.46 2.03
CA THR A 88 -7.86 -6.91 1.07
C THR A 88 -6.53 -6.21 1.34
N ILE A 89 -5.46 -6.60 0.63
CA ILE A 89 -4.17 -5.91 0.73
C ILE A 89 -4.22 -4.45 0.27
N TYR A 90 -5.16 -4.11 -0.62
CA TYR A 90 -5.34 -2.74 -1.13
C TYR A 90 -5.78 -1.75 -0.06
N ALA A 91 -6.27 -2.21 1.10
CA ALA A 91 -6.75 -1.34 2.17
C ALA A 91 -5.67 -0.36 2.68
N GLY A 92 -4.38 -0.72 2.60
CA GLY A 92 -3.28 0.13 3.04
C GLY A 92 -2.91 1.25 2.06
N LEU A 93 -3.49 1.24 0.85
CA LEU A 93 -3.33 2.33 -0.10
C LEU A 93 -4.24 3.51 0.21
N TYR A 94 -5.19 3.36 1.14
CA TYR A 94 -6.20 4.36 1.42
C TYR A 94 -6.06 4.88 2.83
N GLU A 95 -6.25 6.18 2.99
CA GLU A 95 -6.35 6.76 4.33
C GLU A 95 -7.59 6.19 5.03
N PRO A 96 -7.48 5.86 6.33
CA PRO A 96 -8.66 5.53 7.13
C PRO A 96 -9.60 6.75 7.14
N PRO A 97 -10.93 6.55 7.10
CA PRO A 97 -11.87 7.65 7.28
C PRO A 97 -11.58 8.43 8.56
N ASP A 98 -11.90 9.73 8.55
CA ASP A 98 -11.72 10.61 9.71
C ASP A 98 -12.28 9.98 10.99
N ASN A 99 -11.42 9.86 12.00
CA ASN A 99 -11.69 9.26 13.32
C ASN A 99 -11.76 7.72 13.40
N GLU A 100 -11.45 6.97 12.34
CA GLU A 100 -11.23 5.53 12.44
C GLU A 100 -9.77 5.23 12.85
N GLN A 101 -9.56 4.55 13.99
CA GLN A 101 -8.24 4.04 14.36
C GLN A 101 -7.90 2.79 13.54
N THR A 102 -6.66 2.71 13.06
CA THR A 102 -6.14 1.51 12.39
C THR A 102 -5.64 0.48 13.39
N CYS A 103 -5.49 -0.76 12.94
CA CYS A 103 -4.92 -1.84 13.72
C CYS A 103 -3.51 -1.50 14.20
N ILE A 104 -3.27 -1.50 15.51
CA ILE A 104 -1.93 -1.30 16.09
C ILE A 104 -0.89 -2.35 15.69
N VAL A 105 -1.33 -3.49 15.14
CA VAL A 105 -0.44 -4.57 14.69
C VAL A 105 -0.11 -4.43 13.21
N THR A 106 -1.10 -4.13 12.36
CA THR A 106 -0.95 -4.21 10.91
C THR A 106 -1.04 -2.85 10.20
N GLY A 107 -1.54 -1.81 10.87
CA GLY A 107 -1.83 -0.52 10.25
C GLY A 107 -3.06 -0.51 9.34
N PHE A 108 -3.72 -1.65 9.12
CA PHE A 108 -4.93 -1.73 8.28
C PHE A 108 -6.21 -1.38 9.04
N PRO A 109 -7.27 -0.95 8.34
CA PRO A 109 -8.63 -0.88 8.89
C PRO A 109 -9.09 -2.23 9.45
N ILE A 110 -9.79 -2.20 10.59
CA ILE A 110 -10.23 -3.42 11.28
C ILE A 110 -11.70 -3.70 10.95
N PRO A 111 -12.05 -4.87 10.40
CA PRO A 111 -13.45 -5.27 10.26
C PRO A 111 -14.14 -5.31 11.64
N PRO A 112 -15.39 -4.84 11.80
CA PRO A 112 -16.06 -4.80 13.11
C PRO A 112 -16.10 -6.14 13.85
N ARG A 113 -16.19 -7.25 13.11
CA ARG A 113 -16.17 -8.62 13.65
C ARG A 113 -14.83 -9.01 14.29
N ASP A 114 -13.73 -8.42 13.82
CA ASP A 114 -12.36 -8.75 14.21
C ASP A 114 -11.79 -7.68 15.16
N LEU A 115 -12.61 -6.70 15.57
CA LEU A 115 -12.18 -5.58 16.40
C LEU A 115 -11.95 -5.99 17.85
N MET A 116 -10.71 -5.83 18.29
CA MET A 116 -10.29 -5.98 19.69
C MET A 116 -9.83 -4.63 20.24
N LYS A 117 -10.30 -4.27 21.44
CA LYS A 117 -9.79 -3.10 22.16
C LYS A 117 -8.56 -3.48 23.00
N VAL A 118 -7.50 -2.69 22.88
CA VAL A 118 -6.24 -2.84 23.62
C VAL A 118 -5.92 -1.51 24.29
N ASP A 119 -6.24 -1.39 25.57
CA ASP A 119 -6.21 -0.12 26.32
C ASP A 119 -7.00 0.99 25.56
N SER A 120 -6.34 2.04 25.08
CA SER A 120 -6.93 3.15 24.29
C SER A 120 -6.83 2.97 22.77
N PHE A 121 -6.39 1.79 22.33
CA PHE A 121 -6.13 1.45 20.93
C PHE A 121 -6.99 0.29 20.46
N GLN A 122 -6.94 0.01 19.16
CA GLN A 122 -7.68 -1.07 18.52
C GLN A 122 -6.74 -1.95 17.71
N ALA A 123 -7.00 -3.25 17.71
CA ALA A 123 -6.29 -4.24 16.95
C ALA A 123 -7.27 -5.19 16.24
N ASN A 124 -6.81 -5.80 15.16
CA ASN A 124 -7.41 -7.03 14.67
C ASN A 124 -7.09 -8.15 15.69
N GLY A 125 -8.12 -8.78 16.24
CA GLY A 125 -7.98 -9.79 17.29
C GLY A 125 -7.15 -10.99 16.85
N ASN A 126 -7.30 -11.44 15.60
CA ASN A 126 -6.53 -12.57 15.09
C ASN A 126 -5.04 -12.22 14.97
N ASP A 127 -4.72 -11.05 14.42
CA ASP A 127 -3.34 -10.59 14.28
C ASP A 127 -2.68 -10.35 15.64
N TRP A 128 -3.40 -9.71 16.57
CA TRP A 128 -2.91 -9.48 17.93
C TRP A 128 -2.68 -10.78 18.68
N ASN A 129 -3.64 -11.71 18.65
CA ASN A 129 -3.53 -13.01 19.30
C ASN A 129 -2.37 -13.84 18.71
N MET A 130 -2.20 -13.81 17.38
CA MET A 130 -1.09 -14.47 16.72
C MET A 130 0.25 -13.93 17.22
N LEU A 131 0.39 -12.61 17.33
CA LEU A 131 1.64 -12.01 17.79
C LEU A 131 1.90 -12.31 19.27
N VAL A 132 0.91 -12.10 20.14
CA VAL A 132 1.01 -12.35 21.59
C VAL A 132 1.30 -13.82 21.89
N SER A 133 0.76 -14.74 21.11
CA SER A 133 1.06 -16.17 21.27
C SER A 133 2.56 -16.49 21.15
N LYS A 134 3.27 -15.74 20.29
CA LYS A 134 4.70 -15.87 20.01
C LYS A 134 5.57 -15.03 20.96
N THR A 135 5.16 -13.80 21.24
CA THR A 135 5.99 -12.83 22.01
C THR A 135 5.72 -12.84 23.51
N LYS A 136 4.57 -13.38 23.96
CA LYS A 136 4.09 -13.35 25.36
C LYS A 136 3.89 -11.94 25.93
N GLY A 137 3.80 -10.94 25.07
CA GLY A 137 3.57 -9.55 25.45
C GLY A 137 2.79 -8.80 24.39
N CYS A 138 2.02 -7.78 24.81
CA CYS A 138 1.28 -6.93 23.91
C CYS A 138 2.24 -6.15 22.99
N PRO A 139 2.07 -6.18 21.66
CA PRO A 139 2.94 -5.48 20.71
C PRO A 139 3.05 -3.98 20.94
N TRP A 140 1.99 -3.36 21.45
CA TRP A 140 1.89 -1.91 21.54
C TRP A 140 2.31 -1.37 22.91
N THR A 141 1.93 -2.05 23.98
CA THR A 141 2.22 -1.60 25.35
C THR A 141 3.44 -2.26 25.97
N GLY A 142 3.94 -3.36 25.38
CA GLY A 142 5.04 -4.16 25.93
C GLY A 142 4.68 -4.94 27.20
N LYS A 143 3.47 -4.80 27.73
CA LYS A 143 3.03 -5.50 28.96
C LYS A 143 2.88 -7.00 28.69
N PRO A 144 3.19 -7.88 29.66
CA PRO A 144 2.87 -9.30 29.58
C PRO A 144 1.39 -9.52 29.23
N SER A 145 1.10 -10.40 28.29
CA SER A 145 -0.26 -10.62 27.79
C SER A 145 -0.43 -12.06 27.29
N ASN A 146 -1.67 -12.55 27.37
CA ASN A 146 -2.06 -13.86 26.83
C ASN A 146 -3.03 -13.67 25.65
N PRO A 147 -3.06 -14.59 24.67
CA PRO A 147 -4.06 -14.57 23.61
C PRO A 147 -5.48 -14.63 24.18
N ALA A 148 -6.40 -13.88 23.58
CA ALA A 148 -7.82 -13.81 23.90
C ALA A 148 -8.63 -14.24 22.66
N TRP A 149 -8.69 -15.56 22.44
CA TRP A 149 -9.50 -16.19 21.39
C TRP A 149 -10.99 -16.16 21.74
#